data_AF-A0A7C4KYS2-F1
#
_entry.id   AF-A0A7C4KYS2-F1
#
_cell.length_a   1.000
_cell.length_b   1.000
_cell.length_c   1.000
_cell.angle_alpha   90.00
_cell.angle_beta   90.00
_cell.angle_gamma   90.00
#
_symmetry.space_group_name_H-M   'P 1'
#
loop_
_entity.id
_entity.type
_entity.pdbx_description
1 polymer ?
#
loop_
_entity_poly.entity_id
_entity_poly.type
_entity_poly.pdbx_seq_one_letter_code
_entity_poly.pdbx_strand_id
1 'polypeptide(L)'
;MEPEITNPSQPPAPLRQMIRLNRLLPPFWTITGILSLIVNVILIAVMIGLGSQLFTLKRILSDQLIEGLYQNFVRMDEAHIRTTIPVRDQKVRANFTLHIKTPTTVTLAEDTLLANAQVLRLNTGGLTIYNAPADIVLKAGTDLPIFLDLEVPVDQEIPVNLDVVVDIPLRETDLHEPFTGLQEVVLPYRELLKQTPNSWSEALCGTPPLPLCLWLFGE
;
A
#
# COMPACT_ATOMS: atom_id res chain seq x y z
N MET A 1 59.82 111.82 14.54
CA MET A 1 60.47 111.92 15.85
C MET A 1 60.95 110.53 16.21
N GLU A 2 62.23 110.28 16.00
CA GLU A 2 62.98 109.14 16.55
C GLU A 2 63.20 109.34 18.08
N PRO A 3 63.70 108.37 18.87
CA PRO A 3 64.76 107.43 18.48
C PRO A 3 64.66 105.94 18.88
N GLU A 4 65.43 105.18 18.11
CA GLU A 4 66.14 103.92 18.38
C GLU A 4 66.81 103.83 19.77
N ILE A 5 66.76 102.64 20.43
CA ILE A 5 67.86 101.66 20.70
C ILE A 5 67.22 100.35 21.28
N THR A 6 67.77 99.12 21.28
CA THR A 6 69.01 98.47 20.76
C THR A 6 68.71 96.98 20.40
N ASN A 7 69.66 96.28 19.75
CA ASN A 7 69.76 94.80 19.64
C ASN A 7 70.94 94.31 20.54
N PRO A 8 70.99 93.09 21.13
CA PRO A 8 71.42 91.88 20.39
C PRO A 8 70.84 90.53 20.87
N SER A 9 70.52 89.60 19.95
CA SER A 9 71.06 88.22 19.89
C SER A 9 70.29 87.30 18.90
N GLN A 10 71.00 86.34 18.31
CA GLN A 10 70.51 85.43 17.26
C GLN A 10 70.10 84.02 17.82
N PRO A 11 69.46 83.14 17.01
CA PRO A 11 68.40 82.23 17.48
C PRO A 11 68.89 80.79 17.77
N PRO A 12 67.97 79.84 18.04
CA PRO A 12 67.56 78.98 16.91
C PRO A 12 66.10 78.47 16.91
N ALA A 13 65.66 78.14 15.69
CA ALA A 13 64.78 77.03 15.27
C ALA A 13 63.34 76.89 15.84
N PRO A 14 62.33 76.73 14.96
CA PRO A 14 61.01 76.25 15.38
C PRO A 14 61.06 74.75 15.70
N LEU A 15 60.59 74.35 16.88
CA LEU A 15 60.32 72.94 17.22
C LEU A 15 59.09 72.40 16.46
N ARG A 16 59.22 72.26 15.14
CA ARG A 16 58.31 71.46 14.31
C ARG A 16 58.67 69.99 14.50
N GLN A 17 58.05 69.34 15.48
CA GLN A 17 58.15 67.89 15.64
C GLN A 17 56.81 67.21 15.95
N MET A 18 55.77 67.61 15.21
CA MET A 18 54.65 66.70 14.97
C MET A 18 55.05 65.61 13.95
N ILE A 19 54.51 64.40 14.16
CA ILE A 19 54.57 63.22 13.28
C ILE A 19 55.93 62.50 13.22
N ARG A 20 56.07 61.41 14.00
CA ARG A 20 56.71 60.14 13.56
C ARG A 20 56.14 58.87 14.26
N LEU A 21 54.84 58.79 14.51
CA LEU A 21 54.20 57.54 14.98
C LEU A 21 53.68 56.64 13.83
N ASN A 22 53.63 57.14 12.59
CA ASN A 22 53.10 56.40 11.42
C ASN A 22 54.04 55.36 10.79
N ARG A 23 55.17 55.00 11.44
CA ARG A 23 56.17 54.09 10.84
C ARG A 23 56.11 52.64 11.29
N LEU A 24 55.45 52.35 12.42
CA LEU A 24 55.28 50.99 12.96
C LEU A 24 53.85 50.44 12.80
N LEU A 25 52.88 51.32 12.56
CA LEU A 25 51.51 50.95 12.19
C LEU A 25 51.41 50.11 10.89
N PRO A 26 52.13 50.44 9.78
CA PRO A 26 51.97 49.71 8.53
C PRO A 26 52.36 48.22 8.54
N PRO A 27 53.55 47.81 9.01
CA PRO A 27 53.96 46.40 8.93
C PRO A 27 53.21 45.49 9.91
N PHE A 28 52.80 46.03 11.07
CA PHE A 28 51.95 45.28 12.00
C PHE A 28 50.59 44.96 11.38
N TRP A 29 49.96 45.94 10.73
CA TRP A 29 48.70 45.75 10.01
C TRP A 29 48.80 44.72 8.88
N THR A 30 49.90 44.67 8.12
CA THR A 30 50.06 43.65 7.07
C THR A 30 50.25 42.25 7.65
N ILE A 31 50.99 42.09 8.76
CA ILE A 31 51.17 40.78 9.42
C ILE A 31 49.85 40.28 10.01
N THR A 32 49.12 41.13 10.75
CA THR A 32 47.80 40.77 11.30
C THR A 32 46.79 40.46 10.20
N GLY A 33 46.81 41.22 9.09
CA GLY A 33 45.96 40.98 7.93
C GLY A 33 46.24 39.63 7.26
N ILE A 34 47.51 39.31 6.99
CA ILE A 34 47.91 38.03 6.37
C ILE A 34 47.58 36.85 7.30
N LEU A 35 47.87 36.96 8.60
CA LEU A 35 47.56 35.91 9.57
C LEU A 35 46.04 35.66 9.67
N SER A 36 45.25 36.72 9.75
CA SER A 36 43.78 36.63 9.76
C SER A 36 43.23 36.01 8.47
N LEU A 37 43.79 36.39 7.31
CA LEU A 37 43.41 35.81 6.02
C LEU A 37 43.71 34.30 5.97
N ILE A 38 44.89 33.86 6.43
CA ILE A 38 45.25 32.44 6.48
C ILE A 38 44.30 31.65 7.39
N VAL A 39 44.02 32.16 8.61
CA VAL A 39 43.10 31.50 9.55
C VAL A 39 41.69 31.39 8.97
N ASN A 40 41.18 32.45 8.34
CA ASN A 40 39.87 32.42 7.70
C ASN A 40 39.81 31.46 6.49
N VAL A 41 40.86 31.40 5.66
CA VAL A 41 40.94 30.44 4.54
C VAL A 41 40.95 29.00 5.05
N ILE A 42 41.69 28.70 6.11
CA ILE A 42 41.68 27.36 6.74
C ILE A 42 40.29 27.05 7.31
N LEU A 43 39.65 28.00 7.99
CA LEU A 43 38.31 27.82 8.56
C LEU A 43 37.26 27.57 7.47
N ILE A 44 37.32 28.29 6.34
CA ILE A 44 36.47 28.05 5.16
C ILE A 44 36.72 26.66 4.58
N ALA A 45 37.98 26.24 4.42
CA ALA A 45 38.31 24.91 3.91
C ALA A 45 37.79 23.77 4.82
N VAL A 46 37.92 23.94 6.14
CA VAL A 46 37.34 23.01 7.13
C VAL A 46 35.81 22.98 7.03
N MET A 47 35.16 24.13 6.89
CA MET A 47 33.70 24.22 6.77
C MET A 47 33.18 23.58 5.48
N ILE A 48 33.90 23.71 4.36
CA ILE A 48 33.61 23.01 3.09
C ILE A 48 33.74 21.49 3.28
N GLY A 49 34.80 21.02 3.94
CA GLY A 49 35.04 19.60 4.22
C GLY A 49 34.00 18.98 5.16
N LEU A 50 33.53 19.71 6.17
CA LEU A 50 32.44 19.25 7.05
C LEU A 50 31.10 19.24 6.32
N GLY A 51 30.81 20.26 5.49
CA GLY A 51 29.58 20.31 4.72
C GLY A 51 29.47 19.19 3.68
N SER A 52 30.55 18.81 3.01
CA SER A 52 30.53 17.69 2.05
C SER A 52 30.26 16.34 2.72
N GLN A 53 30.75 16.14 3.96
CA GLN A 53 30.40 14.99 4.79
C GLN A 53 28.92 15.01 5.19
N LEU A 54 28.39 16.16 5.63
CA LEU A 54 26.97 16.33 5.97
C LEU A 54 26.06 16.04 4.75
N PHE A 55 26.39 16.54 3.57
CA PHE A 55 25.66 16.24 2.33
C PHE A 55 25.70 14.77 1.94
N THR A 56 26.81 14.07 2.23
CA THR A 56 26.93 12.62 1.98
C THR A 56 26.07 11.82 2.96
N LEU A 57 26.08 12.17 4.24
CA LEU A 57 25.18 11.59 5.24
C LEU A 57 23.71 11.87 4.90
N LYS A 58 23.39 13.10 4.49
CA LYS A 58 22.04 13.53 4.09
C LYS A 58 21.48 12.70 2.94
N ARG A 59 22.28 12.40 1.91
CA ARG A 59 21.88 11.51 0.79
C ARG A 59 21.58 10.09 1.27
N ILE A 60 22.44 9.51 2.13
CA ILE A 60 22.21 8.17 2.69
C ILE A 60 20.92 8.13 3.52
N LEU A 61 20.71 9.11 4.41
CA LEU A 61 19.51 9.22 5.25
C LEU A 61 18.24 9.45 4.42
N SER A 62 18.29 10.36 3.44
CA SER A 62 17.19 10.66 2.52
C SER A 62 16.81 9.44 1.70
N ASP A 63 17.74 8.91 0.91
CA ASP A 63 17.41 8.06 -0.22
C ASP A 63 17.30 6.58 0.19
N GLN A 64 18.08 6.15 1.19
CA GLN A 64 18.07 4.75 1.65
C GLN A 64 17.14 4.52 2.84
N LEU A 65 17.09 5.44 3.81
CA LEU A 65 16.28 5.26 5.02
C LEU A 65 14.90 5.90 4.91
N ILE A 66 14.82 7.22 4.72
CA ILE A 66 13.54 7.94 4.83
C ILE A 66 12.63 7.68 3.62
N GLU A 67 13.14 7.78 2.41
CA GLU A 67 12.40 7.37 1.20
C GLU A 67 12.18 5.86 1.20
N GLY A 68 13.19 5.06 1.57
CA GLY A 68 13.07 3.60 1.66
C GLY A 68 11.95 3.13 2.61
N LEU A 69 11.85 3.70 3.81
CA LEU A 69 10.78 3.43 4.76
C LEU A 69 9.42 3.84 4.21
N TYR A 70 9.30 5.07 3.69
CA TYR A 70 8.06 5.56 3.08
C TYR A 70 7.57 4.62 1.96
N GLN A 71 8.46 4.25 1.04
CA GLN A 71 8.13 3.36 -0.08
C GLN A 71 7.76 1.94 0.38
N ASN A 72 8.36 1.43 1.46
CA ASN A 72 7.96 0.16 2.05
C ASN A 72 6.57 0.24 2.71
N PHE A 73 6.19 1.35 3.35
CA PHE A 73 4.84 1.53 3.89
C PHE A 73 3.78 1.66 2.79
N VAL A 74 4.08 2.35 1.68
CA VAL A 74 3.20 2.38 0.49
C VAL A 74 3.03 0.98 -0.10
N ARG A 75 4.12 0.24 -0.33
CA ARG A 75 4.05 -1.13 -0.87
C ARG A 75 3.33 -2.10 0.05
N MET A 76 3.40 -1.88 1.36
CA MET A 76 2.69 -2.70 2.34
C MET A 76 1.18 -2.39 2.35
N ASP A 77 0.78 -1.15 2.10
CA ASP A 77 -0.63 -0.79 1.89
C ASP A 77 -1.20 -1.38 0.58
N GLU A 78 -0.40 -1.36 -0.50
CA GLU A 78 -0.74 -1.97 -1.80
C GLU A 78 -0.66 -3.52 -1.81
N ALA A 79 -0.13 -4.15 -0.76
CA ALA A 79 0.03 -5.60 -0.70
C ALA A 79 -1.31 -6.32 -0.51
N HIS A 80 -1.31 -7.64 -0.73
CA HIS A 80 -2.51 -8.47 -0.71
C HIS A 80 -2.28 -9.78 0.08
N ILE A 81 -3.25 -10.17 0.91
CA ILE A 81 -3.28 -11.48 1.56
C ILE A 81 -3.95 -12.47 0.60
N ARG A 82 -3.16 -13.40 0.05
CA ARG A 82 -3.64 -14.52 -0.76
C ARG A 82 -3.56 -15.80 0.04
N THR A 83 -4.70 -16.41 0.31
CA THR A 83 -4.77 -17.69 1.03
C THR A 83 -5.95 -18.52 0.57
N THR A 84 -5.86 -19.83 0.78
CA THR A 84 -6.95 -20.76 0.55
C THR A 84 -7.49 -21.18 1.92
N ILE A 85 -8.73 -20.84 2.20
CA ILE A 85 -9.43 -21.20 3.44
C ILE A 85 -10.10 -22.57 3.21
N PRO A 86 -9.63 -23.65 3.86
CA PRO A 86 -10.23 -24.96 3.68
C PRO A 86 -11.49 -25.08 4.55
N VAL A 87 -12.65 -25.08 3.90
CA VAL A 87 -13.93 -25.46 4.53
C VAL A 87 -14.01 -26.98 4.51
N ARG A 88 -13.68 -27.60 5.65
CA ARG A 88 -13.72 -29.06 5.84
C ARG A 88 -14.74 -29.43 6.91
N ASP A 89 -15.33 -30.60 6.76
CA ASP A 89 -16.27 -31.22 7.70
C ASP A 89 -17.48 -30.36 8.10
N GLN A 90 -17.75 -29.27 7.37
CA GLN A 90 -18.96 -28.48 7.55
C GLN A 90 -20.14 -29.21 6.96
N LYS A 91 -21.19 -29.34 7.77
CA LYS A 91 -22.45 -29.96 7.35
C LYS A 91 -23.43 -28.89 6.93
N VAL A 92 -23.90 -28.97 5.68
CA VAL A 92 -24.97 -28.11 5.18
C VAL A 92 -26.25 -28.92 5.12
N ARG A 93 -27.31 -28.42 5.75
CA ARG A 93 -28.64 -29.06 5.76
C ARG A 93 -29.33 -28.82 4.42
N ALA A 94 -29.48 -29.86 3.63
CA ALA A 94 -30.29 -29.85 2.42
C ALA A 94 -31.74 -30.20 2.80
N ASN A 95 -32.63 -29.20 2.70
CA ASN A 95 -34.07 -29.38 2.90
C ASN A 95 -34.78 -29.01 1.58
N PHE A 96 -35.31 -30.00 0.88
CA PHE A 96 -36.05 -29.83 -0.38
C PHE A 96 -37.02 -30.98 -0.63
N THR A 97 -38.10 -30.73 -1.37
CA THR A 97 -39.07 -31.77 -1.75
C THR A 97 -38.79 -32.27 -3.16
N LEU A 98 -38.44 -33.55 -3.29
CA LEU A 98 -38.31 -34.22 -4.58
C LEU A 98 -39.69 -34.60 -5.10
N HIS A 99 -40.08 -34.03 -6.25
CA HIS A 99 -41.34 -34.34 -6.91
C HIS A 99 -41.08 -35.41 -7.97
N ILE A 100 -41.59 -36.63 -7.74
CA ILE A 100 -41.44 -37.78 -8.64
C ILE A 100 -42.72 -37.91 -9.45
N LYS A 101 -42.66 -37.59 -10.74
CA LYS A 101 -43.77 -37.75 -11.70
C LYS A 101 -43.32 -38.66 -12.85
N THR A 102 -43.65 -39.95 -12.76
CA THR A 102 -43.21 -40.95 -13.75
C THR A 102 -44.28 -42.01 -14.01
N PRO A 103 -44.48 -42.46 -15.27
CA PRO A 103 -45.13 -43.74 -15.50
C PRO A 103 -44.27 -44.85 -14.87
N THR A 104 -44.92 -45.80 -14.20
CA THR A 104 -44.28 -46.98 -13.61
C THR A 104 -45.27 -48.14 -13.54
N THR A 105 -44.78 -49.35 -13.36
CA THR A 105 -45.61 -50.53 -13.15
C THR A 105 -45.46 -50.98 -11.70
N VAL A 106 -46.56 -51.06 -10.96
CA VAL A 106 -46.59 -51.55 -9.58
C VAL A 106 -47.22 -52.94 -9.53
N THR A 107 -46.61 -53.85 -8.79
CA THR A 107 -47.15 -55.19 -8.56
C THR A 107 -48.07 -55.16 -7.34
N LEU A 108 -49.29 -55.68 -7.45
CA LEU A 108 -50.25 -55.70 -6.34
C LEU A 108 -49.76 -56.60 -5.20
N ALA A 109 -49.74 -56.07 -3.97
CA ALA A 109 -49.34 -56.81 -2.78
C ALA A 109 -50.41 -57.79 -2.27
N GLU A 110 -51.70 -57.50 -2.53
CA GLU A 110 -52.84 -58.31 -2.09
C GLU A 110 -53.96 -58.34 -3.14
N ASP A 111 -54.88 -59.31 -3.00
CA ASP A 111 -56.06 -59.44 -3.85
C ASP A 111 -56.96 -58.20 -3.72
N THR A 112 -57.05 -57.40 -4.79
CA THR A 112 -57.71 -56.09 -4.78
C THR A 112 -59.04 -56.15 -5.52
N LEU A 113 -60.14 -55.75 -4.86
CA LEU A 113 -61.47 -55.69 -5.45
C LEU A 113 -61.70 -54.38 -6.21
N LEU A 114 -61.89 -54.46 -7.52
CA LEU A 114 -62.44 -53.39 -8.36
C LEU A 114 -63.96 -53.56 -8.44
N ALA A 115 -64.69 -52.87 -7.57
CA ALA A 115 -66.14 -52.85 -7.57
C ALA A 115 -66.70 -52.04 -8.76
N ASN A 116 -67.81 -52.50 -9.35
CA ASN A 116 -68.53 -51.83 -10.44
C ASN A 116 -67.65 -51.48 -11.65
N ALA A 117 -66.72 -52.37 -12.01
CA ALA A 117 -65.88 -52.21 -13.20
C ALA A 117 -66.68 -52.55 -14.48
N GLN A 118 -66.55 -51.72 -15.52
CA GLN A 118 -67.23 -51.96 -16.79
C GLN A 118 -66.43 -52.93 -17.67
N VAL A 119 -66.93 -54.15 -17.84
CA VAL A 119 -66.34 -55.14 -18.76
C VAL A 119 -66.86 -54.88 -20.18
N LEU A 120 -65.98 -54.34 -21.03
CA LEU A 120 -66.32 -53.99 -22.43
C LEU A 120 -66.85 -55.19 -23.22
N ARG A 121 -66.27 -56.38 -23.02
CA ARG A 121 -66.67 -57.63 -23.68
C ARG A 121 -66.34 -58.83 -22.81
N LEU A 122 -67.36 -59.53 -22.31
CA LEU A 122 -67.25 -60.82 -21.65
C LEU A 122 -67.76 -61.91 -22.59
N ASN A 123 -66.98 -62.97 -22.83
CA ASN A 123 -67.42 -64.13 -23.62
C ASN A 123 -67.41 -65.37 -22.72
N THR A 124 -68.58 -65.96 -22.49
CA THR A 124 -68.74 -67.14 -21.64
C THR A 124 -69.91 -68.01 -22.12
N GLY A 125 -69.71 -69.33 -22.20
CA GLY A 125 -70.80 -70.28 -22.52
C GLY A 125 -71.53 -70.05 -23.85
N GLY A 126 -70.90 -69.40 -24.84
CA GLY A 126 -71.54 -69.03 -26.11
C GLY A 126 -72.31 -67.70 -26.08
N LEU A 127 -72.40 -67.03 -24.92
CA LEU A 127 -72.94 -65.69 -24.76
C LEU A 127 -71.81 -64.66 -24.77
N THR A 128 -71.93 -63.63 -25.61
CA THR A 128 -71.08 -62.43 -25.53
C THR A 128 -71.89 -61.28 -24.93
N ILE A 129 -71.48 -60.80 -23.76
CA ILE A 129 -72.08 -59.66 -23.08
C ILE A 129 -71.16 -58.44 -23.27
N TYR A 130 -71.73 -57.30 -23.64
CA TYR A 130 -71.01 -56.04 -23.84
C TYR A 130 -71.35 -55.05 -22.73
N ASN A 131 -70.37 -54.23 -22.32
CA ASN A 131 -70.54 -53.12 -21.38
C ASN A 131 -71.21 -53.48 -20.04
N ALA A 132 -71.00 -54.71 -19.54
CA ALA A 132 -71.60 -55.18 -18.30
C ALA A 132 -70.84 -54.64 -17.07
N PRO A 133 -71.53 -54.16 -16.03
CA PRO A 133 -70.91 -53.92 -14.72
C PRO A 133 -70.59 -55.27 -14.07
N ALA A 134 -69.38 -55.40 -13.53
CA ALA A 134 -68.95 -56.57 -12.76
C ALA A 134 -67.96 -56.16 -11.67
N ASP A 135 -67.94 -56.92 -10.58
CA ASP A 135 -66.92 -56.79 -9.54
C ASP A 135 -65.73 -57.71 -9.89
N ILE A 136 -64.56 -57.12 -10.09
CA ILE A 136 -63.36 -57.83 -10.57
C ILE A 136 -62.34 -57.90 -9.43
N VAL A 137 -61.90 -59.09 -9.04
CA VAL A 137 -60.75 -59.26 -8.13
C VAL A 137 -59.48 -59.35 -8.96
N LEU A 138 -58.63 -58.32 -8.88
CA LEU A 138 -57.25 -58.39 -9.34
C LEU A 138 -56.45 -59.20 -8.32
N LYS A 139 -55.64 -60.15 -8.79
CA LYS A 139 -54.86 -61.02 -7.89
C LYS A 139 -53.60 -60.35 -7.41
N ALA A 140 -53.17 -60.67 -6.18
CA ALA A 140 -51.82 -60.38 -5.72
C ALA A 140 -50.79 -60.87 -6.76
N GLY A 141 -49.75 -60.08 -7.04
CA GLY A 141 -48.81 -60.35 -8.13
C GLY A 141 -49.25 -59.85 -9.51
N THR A 142 -50.43 -59.22 -9.66
CA THR A 142 -50.79 -58.56 -10.92
C THR A 142 -50.00 -57.26 -11.07
N ASP A 143 -49.37 -57.08 -12.23
CA ASP A 143 -48.67 -55.85 -12.60
C ASP A 143 -49.64 -54.80 -13.16
N LEU A 144 -49.72 -53.64 -12.50
CA LEU A 144 -50.59 -52.53 -12.87
C LEU A 144 -49.75 -51.31 -13.32
N PRO A 145 -49.83 -50.87 -14.59
CA PRO A 145 -49.22 -49.62 -15.01
C PRO A 145 -50.00 -48.44 -14.41
N ILE A 146 -49.27 -47.56 -13.72
CA ILE A 146 -49.81 -46.33 -13.09
C ILE A 146 -48.95 -45.12 -13.49
N PHE A 147 -49.51 -43.93 -13.28
CA PHE A 147 -48.72 -42.71 -13.23
C PHE A 147 -48.43 -42.39 -11.75
N LEU A 148 -47.18 -42.55 -11.33
CA LEU A 148 -46.76 -42.23 -9.98
C LEU A 148 -46.53 -40.71 -9.89
N ASP A 149 -47.25 -40.07 -8.99
CA ASP A 149 -47.06 -38.68 -8.58
C ASP A 149 -46.83 -38.67 -7.06
N LEU A 150 -45.59 -38.42 -6.63
CA LEU A 150 -45.16 -38.54 -5.24
C LEU A 150 -44.22 -37.40 -4.85
N GLU A 151 -44.53 -36.75 -3.73
CA GLU A 151 -43.67 -35.75 -3.09
C GLU A 151 -42.88 -36.40 -1.96
N VAL A 152 -41.55 -36.45 -2.11
CA VAL A 152 -40.63 -37.01 -1.11
C VAL A 152 -39.85 -35.87 -0.45
N PRO A 153 -40.10 -35.52 0.82
CA PRO A 153 -39.29 -34.55 1.53
C PRO A 153 -37.90 -35.14 1.83
N VAL A 154 -36.86 -34.44 1.40
CA VAL A 154 -35.46 -34.76 1.73
C VAL A 154 -34.99 -33.73 2.74
N ASP A 155 -34.57 -34.22 3.91
CA ASP A 155 -33.97 -33.43 4.98
C ASP A 155 -32.72 -34.15 5.48
N GLN A 156 -31.55 -33.79 4.92
CA GLN A 156 -30.29 -34.49 5.17
C GLN A 156 -29.12 -33.51 5.33
N GLU A 157 -28.17 -33.84 6.20
CA GLU A 157 -26.91 -33.13 6.33
C GLU A 157 -25.90 -33.65 5.30
N ILE A 158 -25.47 -32.79 4.37
CA ILE A 158 -24.46 -33.12 3.37
C ILE A 158 -23.11 -32.56 3.84
N PRO A 159 -22.04 -33.38 3.91
CA PRO A 159 -20.71 -32.90 4.23
C PRO A 159 -20.12 -32.12 3.04
N VAL A 160 -19.71 -30.88 3.29
CA VAL A 160 -19.09 -30.00 2.29
C VAL A 160 -17.59 -29.93 2.56
N ASN A 161 -16.81 -30.22 1.51
CA ASN A 161 -15.38 -30.01 1.46
C ASN A 161 -15.09 -29.03 0.31
N LEU A 162 -14.82 -27.77 0.64
CA LEU A 162 -14.62 -26.69 -0.31
C LEU A 162 -13.38 -25.89 0.07
N ASP A 163 -12.48 -25.67 -0.87
CA ASP A 163 -11.31 -24.83 -0.68
C ASP A 163 -11.61 -23.44 -1.27
N VAL A 164 -11.81 -22.44 -0.40
CA VAL A 164 -12.18 -21.07 -0.80
C VAL A 164 -10.92 -20.23 -0.93
N VAL A 165 -10.56 -19.86 -2.16
CA VAL A 165 -9.45 -18.93 -2.41
C VAL A 165 -9.91 -17.50 -2.14
N VAL A 166 -9.19 -16.78 -1.28
CA VAL A 166 -9.42 -15.36 -0.99
C VAL A 166 -8.18 -14.54 -1.37
N ASP A 167 -8.43 -13.36 -1.94
CA ASP A 167 -7.43 -12.33 -2.23
C ASP A 167 -7.92 -11.03 -1.58
N ILE A 168 -7.25 -10.61 -0.50
CA ILE A 168 -7.68 -9.49 0.35
C ILE A 168 -6.64 -8.36 0.24
N PRO A 169 -6.93 -7.25 -0.44
CA PRO A 169 -6.01 -6.10 -0.50
C PRO A 169 -5.90 -5.42 0.86
N LEU A 170 -4.68 -5.15 1.33
CA LEU A 170 -4.45 -4.64 2.69
C LEU A 170 -5.04 -3.24 2.92
N ARG A 171 -5.07 -2.40 1.89
CA ARG A 171 -5.76 -1.10 1.87
C ARG A 171 -7.26 -1.16 2.20
N GLU A 172 -7.91 -2.32 2.07
CA GLU A 172 -9.33 -2.53 2.39
C GLU A 172 -9.54 -3.23 3.74
N THR A 173 -8.48 -3.32 4.55
CA THR A 173 -8.49 -3.92 5.89
C THR A 173 -8.15 -2.88 6.97
N ASP A 174 -8.36 -3.24 8.23
CA ASP A 174 -7.96 -2.44 9.40
C ASP A 174 -6.44 -2.15 9.47
N LEU A 175 -5.62 -2.78 8.62
CA LEU A 175 -4.18 -2.48 8.51
C LEU A 175 -3.87 -1.24 7.66
N HIS A 176 -4.83 -0.73 6.87
CA HIS A 176 -4.66 0.48 6.07
C HIS A 176 -4.27 1.70 6.92
N GLU A 177 -5.03 1.98 7.99
CA GLU A 177 -4.82 3.13 8.88
C GLU A 177 -3.44 3.11 9.58
N PRO A 178 -2.97 1.98 10.14
CA PRO A 178 -1.58 1.85 10.59
C PRO A 178 -0.53 2.14 9.50
N PHE A 179 -0.75 1.73 8.25
CA PHE A 179 0.22 1.93 7.17
C PHE A 179 0.23 3.37 6.64
N THR A 180 -0.93 4.02 6.50
CA THR A 180 -0.98 5.45 6.18
C THR A 180 -0.44 6.30 7.33
N GLY A 181 -0.74 5.97 8.59
CA GLY A 181 -0.15 6.63 9.75
C GLY A 181 1.38 6.55 9.77
N LEU A 182 1.95 5.39 9.42
CA LEU A 182 3.41 5.24 9.29
C LEU A 182 4.00 6.04 8.11
N GLN A 183 3.27 6.18 6.99
CA GLN A 183 3.66 7.09 5.90
C GLN A 183 3.64 8.55 6.38
N GLU A 184 2.58 8.98 7.05
CA GLU A 184 2.37 10.34 7.55
C GLU A 184 3.45 10.76 8.58
N VAL A 185 3.87 9.85 9.46
CA VAL A 185 4.96 10.11 10.43
C VAL A 185 6.30 10.37 9.73
N VAL A 186 6.57 9.71 8.60
CA VAL A 186 7.84 9.85 7.86
C VAL A 186 7.79 10.99 6.82
N LEU A 187 6.61 11.31 6.30
CA LEU A 187 6.38 12.32 5.26
C LEU A 187 7.00 13.70 5.55
N PRO A 188 6.87 14.34 6.74
CA PRO A 188 7.43 15.67 6.98
C PRO A 188 8.97 15.66 6.95
N TYR A 189 9.61 14.60 7.44
CA TYR A 189 11.07 14.45 7.38
C TYR A 189 11.54 14.23 5.94
N ARG A 190 10.81 13.43 5.17
CA ARG A 190 11.08 13.22 3.75
C ARG A 190 11.01 14.53 2.97
N GLU A 191 9.97 15.34 3.21
CA GLU A 191 9.79 16.60 2.52
C GLU A 191 10.87 17.63 2.89
N LEU A 192 11.21 17.75 4.18
CA LEU A 192 12.29 18.61 4.65
C LEU A 192 13.67 18.19 4.08
N LEU A 193 13.93 16.89 3.95
CA LEU A 193 15.15 16.39 3.30
C LEU A 193 15.13 16.62 1.78
N LYS A 194 13.97 16.55 1.11
CA LYS A 194 13.88 16.85 -0.34
C LYS A 194 14.11 18.32 -0.66
N GLN A 195 13.69 19.24 0.20
CA GLN A 195 13.85 20.68 0.01
C GLN A 195 15.27 21.20 0.30
N THR A 196 16.17 20.38 0.84
CA THR A 196 17.56 20.79 1.15
C THR A 196 18.55 20.32 0.07
N PRO A 197 19.60 21.10 -0.26
CA PRO A 197 20.56 20.73 -1.29
C PRO A 197 21.36 19.46 -0.93
N ASN A 198 21.80 18.75 -1.96
CA ASN A 198 22.53 17.47 -1.88
C ASN A 198 24.05 17.64 -2.09
N SER A 199 24.51 18.83 -2.45
CA SER A 199 25.91 19.14 -2.73
C SER A 199 26.20 20.64 -2.57
N TRP A 200 27.48 21.00 -2.52
CA TRP A 200 27.93 22.39 -2.61
C TRP A 200 27.56 23.06 -3.93
N SER A 201 27.55 22.31 -5.04
CA SER A 201 27.12 22.83 -6.35
C SER A 201 25.63 23.19 -6.37
N GLU A 202 24.76 22.36 -5.80
CA GLU A 202 23.33 22.65 -5.68
C GLU A 202 23.08 23.80 -4.70
N ALA A 203 23.77 23.81 -3.55
CA ALA A 203 23.61 24.84 -2.52
C ALA A 203 24.07 26.25 -2.94
N LEU A 204 25.14 26.36 -3.75
CA LEU A 204 25.72 27.64 -4.14
C LEU A 204 25.26 28.12 -5.52
N CYS A 205 24.85 27.21 -6.41
CA CYS A 205 24.61 27.51 -7.81
C CYS A 205 23.21 27.14 -8.32
N GLY A 206 22.40 26.48 -7.49
CA GLY A 206 21.03 26.09 -7.83
C GLY A 206 20.95 25.06 -8.96
N THR A 207 19.72 24.79 -9.38
CA THR A 207 19.39 23.86 -10.47
C THR A 207 18.67 24.61 -11.60
N PRO A 208 19.17 24.59 -12.85
CA PRO A 208 20.43 23.98 -13.33
C PRO A 208 21.67 24.85 -13.01
N PRO A 209 22.85 24.24 -12.81
CA PRO A 209 24.07 24.97 -12.47
C PRO A 209 24.66 25.75 -13.66
N LEU A 210 25.14 26.96 -13.39
CA LEU A 210 25.91 27.77 -14.35
C LEU A 210 27.25 27.10 -14.71
N PRO A 211 27.78 27.28 -15.94
CA PRO A 211 29.00 26.60 -16.40
C PRO A 211 30.25 26.93 -15.56
N LEU A 212 30.33 28.11 -14.96
CA LEU A 212 31.41 28.48 -14.02
C LEU A 212 31.38 27.64 -12.73
N CYS A 213 30.20 27.24 -12.25
CA CYS A 213 30.08 26.38 -11.08
C CYS A 213 30.47 24.93 -11.38
N LEU A 214 30.15 24.45 -12.58
CA LEU A 214 30.61 23.15 -13.07
C LEU A 214 32.15 23.10 -13.14
N TRP A 215 32.81 24.21 -13.50
CA TRP A 215 34.27 24.29 -13.50
C TRP A 215 34.90 24.41 -12.09
N LEU A 216 34.21 25.05 -11.13
CA LEU A 216 34.75 25.30 -9.78
C LEU A 216 34.47 24.17 -8.78
N PHE A 217 33.35 23.46 -8.94
CA PHE A 217 32.84 22.45 -8.01
C PHE A 217 32.49 21.10 -8.67
N GLY A 218 32.82 20.91 -9.94
CA GLY A 218 32.61 19.63 -10.64
C GLY A 218 33.74 18.63 -10.40
N GLU A 219 33.35 17.36 -10.25
CA GLU A 219 34.10 16.21 -10.78
C GLU A 219 33.92 16.13 -12.31
#